data_AF-A0A674BJ67-F1
#
_entry.id   AF-A0A674BJ67-F1
#
_cell.length_a   1.000
_cell.length_b   1.000
_cell.length_c   1.000
_cell.angle_alpha   90.00
_cell.angle_beta   90.00
_cell.angle_gamma   90.00
#
_symmetry.space_group_name_H-M   'P 1'
#
loop_
_entity.id
_entity.type
_entity.pdbx_description
1 polymer ?
#
loop_
_entity_poly.entity_id
_entity_poly.type
_entity_poly.pdbx_seq_one_letter_code
_entity_poly.pdbx_strand_id
1 'polypeptide(L)'
;MFPLPMFTPEQVARVCENLEETGDIERLGRFLWSLPDAVPGSAGEALNRHESVMRARALVAFHGGNFEALYQILQSHRFTRESHAKLQDLWLDAHYREAERLRGRPLGPVEKYRIRKKFPLPRTIWDGEQKTHCFKVRHQAERTRSLLREWYLQDPYPNPSRKRHLAQATGLTPTQVGNWFKNRRQRDRAASAKNRLQHDPTHLPSGCSPEGSVQEHHAHHPRLLAASPCHPGSPEASDCSTGTYPRGTGPSTPDISVSSDSEFES
;
A
#
# COMPACT_ATOMS: atom_id res chain seq x y z
N MET A 1 -21.73 27.34 32.92
CA MET A 1 -20.87 26.21 33.36
C MET A 1 -21.81 25.08 33.73
N PHE A 2 -22.01 24.10 32.86
CA PHE A 2 -22.87 22.96 33.18
C PHE A 2 -22.11 22.01 34.11
N PRO A 3 -22.70 21.57 35.24
CA PRO A 3 -22.11 20.49 36.03
C PRO A 3 -22.24 19.20 35.21
N LEU A 4 -21.13 18.73 34.67
CA LEU A 4 -21.09 17.45 33.98
C LEU A 4 -21.45 16.34 35.00
N PRO A 5 -22.32 15.38 34.65
CA PRO A 5 -22.49 14.19 35.46
C PRO A 5 -21.12 13.51 35.62
N MET A 6 -20.75 13.17 36.85
CA MET A 6 -19.65 12.24 37.11
C MET A 6 -20.08 10.84 36.65
N PHE A 7 -20.08 10.61 35.35
CA PHE A 7 -20.27 9.29 34.77
C PHE A 7 -19.15 8.37 35.26
N THR A 8 -19.49 7.15 35.69
CA THR A 8 -18.47 6.14 35.97
C THR A 8 -17.78 5.73 34.67
N PRO A 9 -16.53 5.25 34.71
CA PRO A 9 -15.83 4.77 33.51
C PRO A 9 -16.63 3.73 32.70
N GLU A 10 -17.39 2.87 33.37
CA GLU A 10 -18.28 1.87 32.77
C GLU A 10 -19.51 2.50 32.10
N GLN A 11 -20.05 3.59 32.66
CA GLN A 11 -21.13 4.33 32.01
C GLN A 11 -20.64 5.02 30.74
N VAL A 12 -19.44 5.61 30.78
CA VAL A 12 -18.80 6.22 29.59
C VAL A 12 -18.51 5.17 28.52
N ALA A 13 -18.01 3.99 28.91
CA ALA A 13 -17.80 2.85 28.00
C ALA A 13 -19.09 2.45 27.26
N ARG A 14 -20.20 2.26 27.98
CA ARG A 14 -21.50 1.92 27.38
C ARG A 14 -22.06 3.01 26.46
N VAL A 15 -21.86 4.28 26.80
CA VAL A 15 -22.26 5.40 25.92
C VAL A 15 -21.41 5.42 24.65
N CYS A 16 -20.10 5.15 24.76
CA CYS A 16 -19.22 5.03 23.59
C CYS A 16 -19.65 3.87 22.67
N GLU A 17 -19.97 2.70 23.23
CA GLU A 17 -20.48 1.54 22.50
C GLU A 17 -21.77 1.88 21.74
N ASN A 18 -22.77 2.45 22.40
CA ASN A 18 -24.05 2.78 21.79
C ASN A 18 -23.95 3.86 20.69
N LEU A 19 -23.13 4.90 20.91
CA LEU A 19 -22.88 5.94 19.89
C LEU A 19 -22.08 5.41 18.70
N GLU A 20 -21.22 4.42 18.91
CA GLU A 20 -20.48 3.76 17.83
C GLU A 20 -21.35 2.78 17.02
N GLU A 21 -22.28 2.07 17.66
CA GLU A 21 -23.26 1.20 16.99
C GLU A 21 -24.29 1.99 16.17
N THR A 22 -24.76 3.12 16.71
CA THR A 22 -25.67 4.03 16.00
C THR A 22 -24.99 4.86 14.91
N GLY A 23 -23.65 4.91 14.89
CA GLY A 23 -22.85 5.63 13.89
C GLY A 23 -22.84 7.15 14.03
N ASP A 24 -23.32 7.71 15.16
CA ASP A 24 -23.32 9.16 15.41
C ASP A 24 -21.94 9.64 15.89
N ILE A 25 -20.97 9.63 14.97
CA ILE A 25 -19.56 9.96 15.26
C ILE A 25 -19.40 11.43 15.69
N GLU A 26 -20.26 12.31 15.19
CA GLU A 26 -20.33 13.72 15.56
C GLU A 26 -20.69 13.90 17.04
N ARG A 27 -21.73 13.20 17.52
CA ARG A 27 -22.10 13.20 18.93
C ARG A 27 -21.08 12.48 19.80
N LEU A 28 -20.49 11.39 19.31
CA LEU A 28 -19.39 10.69 19.98
C LEU A 28 -18.18 11.61 20.21
N GLY A 29 -17.80 12.41 19.20
CA GLY A 29 -16.72 13.38 19.32
C GLY A 29 -17.00 14.46 20.36
N ARG A 30 -18.21 15.04 20.35
CA ARG A 30 -18.62 16.03 21.36
C ARG A 30 -18.69 15.44 22.76
N PHE A 31 -19.16 14.20 22.90
CA PHE A 31 -19.19 13.48 24.18
C PHE A 31 -17.77 13.26 24.71
N LEU A 32 -16.87 12.70 23.90
CA LEU A 32 -15.46 12.47 24.28
C LEU A 32 -14.73 13.77 24.63
N TRP A 33 -15.01 14.88 23.94
CA TRP A 33 -14.47 16.21 24.26
C TRP A 33 -15.04 16.80 25.56
N SER A 34 -16.24 16.38 25.96
CA SER A 34 -16.87 16.83 27.23
C SER A 34 -16.40 16.05 28.46
N LEU A 35 -15.62 14.97 28.29
CA LEU A 35 -15.06 14.23 29.42
C LEU A 35 -13.95 15.05 30.09
N PRO A 36 -13.71 14.88 31.40
CA PRO A 36 -12.59 15.53 32.08
C PRO A 36 -11.27 15.17 31.39
N ASP A 37 -10.53 16.18 30.94
CA ASP A 37 -9.21 16.00 30.35
C ASP A 37 -8.28 15.25 31.30
N ALA A 38 -7.35 14.49 30.72
CA ALA A 38 -6.48 13.57 31.46
C ALA A 38 -5.40 14.29 32.28
N VAL A 39 -5.80 14.97 33.35
CA VAL A 39 -4.91 15.36 34.44
C VAL A 39 -4.33 14.08 35.06
N PRO A 40 -3.01 13.96 35.28
CA PRO A 40 -2.42 12.78 35.89
C PRO A 40 -3.07 12.43 37.24
N GLY A 41 -3.43 11.16 37.44
CA GLY A 41 -4.17 10.71 38.63
C GLY A 41 -5.67 11.01 38.66
N SER A 42 -6.27 11.48 37.55
CA SER A 42 -7.72 11.72 37.42
C SER A 42 -8.49 10.54 36.81
N ALA A 43 -9.82 10.67 36.74
CA ALA A 43 -10.72 9.74 36.05
C ALA A 43 -10.33 9.47 34.57
N GLY A 44 -9.57 10.37 33.93
CA GLY A 44 -9.04 10.18 32.58
C GLY A 44 -8.16 8.92 32.43
N GLU A 45 -7.38 8.56 33.44
CA GLU A 45 -6.58 7.32 33.40
C GLU A 45 -7.45 6.06 33.51
N ALA A 46 -8.52 6.10 34.32
CA ALA A 46 -9.47 4.99 34.42
C ALA A 46 -10.22 4.80 33.10
N LEU A 47 -10.63 5.90 32.45
CA LEU A 47 -11.26 5.89 31.12
C LEU A 47 -10.36 5.28 30.04
N ASN A 48 -9.05 5.56 30.08
CA ASN A 48 -8.08 5.01 29.13
C ASN A 48 -7.88 3.48 29.27
N ARG A 49 -8.38 2.84 30.33
CA ARG A 49 -8.37 1.37 30.50
C ARG A 49 -9.52 0.68 29.78
N HIS A 50 -10.58 1.41 29.43
CA HIS A 50 -11.73 0.84 28.73
C HIS A 50 -11.49 0.84 27.23
N GLU A 51 -11.46 -0.36 26.66
CA GLU A 51 -11.21 -0.56 25.24
C GLU A 51 -12.22 0.19 24.34
N SER A 52 -13.50 0.23 24.72
CA SER A 52 -14.53 0.96 23.99
C SER A 52 -14.31 2.47 23.94
N VAL A 53 -13.77 3.07 25.00
CA VAL A 53 -13.38 4.50 25.00
C VAL A 53 -12.21 4.74 24.06
N MET A 54 -11.21 3.85 24.06
CA MET A 54 -10.04 3.96 23.17
C MET A 54 -10.40 3.70 21.70
N ARG A 55 -11.29 2.75 21.42
CA ARG A 55 -11.87 2.48 20.10
C ARG A 55 -12.69 3.67 19.58
N ALA A 56 -13.54 4.26 20.43
CA ALA A 56 -14.30 5.45 20.11
C ALA A 56 -13.39 6.66 19.80
N ARG A 57 -12.33 6.87 20.60
CA ARG A 57 -11.32 7.91 20.33
C ARG A 57 -10.58 7.70 19.01
N ALA A 58 -10.19 6.46 18.70
CA ALA A 58 -9.60 6.12 17.41
C ALA A 58 -10.55 6.44 16.23
N LEU A 59 -11.82 6.08 16.36
CA LEU A 59 -12.84 6.33 15.35
C LEU A 59 -13.09 7.84 15.13
N VAL A 60 -13.21 8.62 16.21
CA VAL A 60 -13.34 10.09 16.11
C VAL A 60 -12.10 10.73 15.51
N ALA A 61 -10.89 10.28 15.87
CA ALA A 61 -9.64 10.76 15.27
C ALA A 61 -9.58 10.49 13.75
N PHE A 62 -10.03 9.32 13.31
CA PHE A 62 -10.14 8.96 11.89
C PHE A 62 -11.11 9.88 11.13
N HIS A 63 -12.31 10.11 11.67
CA HIS A 63 -13.32 10.98 11.04
C HIS A 63 -12.91 12.45 11.03
N GLY A 64 -12.24 12.93 12.09
CA GLY A 64 -11.64 14.27 12.15
C GLY A 64 -10.39 14.45 11.29
N GLY A 65 -9.89 13.40 10.62
CA GLY A 65 -8.68 13.45 9.80
C GLY A 65 -7.37 13.56 10.58
N ASN A 66 -7.41 13.42 11.92
CA ASN A 66 -6.24 13.39 12.78
C ASN A 66 -5.65 11.97 12.83
N PHE A 67 -5.02 11.57 11.73
CA PHE A 67 -4.44 10.24 11.59
C PHE A 67 -3.26 10.01 12.54
N GLU A 68 -2.52 11.05 12.94
CA GLU A 68 -1.44 10.93 13.93
C GLU A 68 -1.95 10.46 15.30
N ALA A 69 -3.03 11.07 15.81
CA ALA A 69 -3.67 10.64 17.04
C ALA A 69 -4.23 9.21 16.94
N LEU A 70 -4.82 8.85 15.79
CA LEU A 70 -5.23 7.47 15.51
C LEU A 70 -4.04 6.50 15.61
N TYR A 71 -2.91 6.79 14.97
CA TYR A 71 -1.73 5.91 15.01
C TYR A 71 -1.15 5.78 16.41
N GLN A 72 -1.10 6.87 17.19
CA GLN A 72 -0.69 6.87 18.60
C GLN A 72 -1.59 5.94 19.45
N ILE A 73 -2.91 6.07 19.32
CA ILE A 73 -3.88 5.21 20.04
C ILE A 73 -3.70 3.74 19.65
N LEU A 74 -3.65 3.45 18.35
CA LEU A 74 -3.55 2.08 17.84
C LEU A 74 -2.19 1.42 18.14
N GLN A 75 -1.13 2.18 18.42
CA GLN A 75 0.20 1.64 18.78
C GLN A 75 0.42 1.51 20.30
N SER A 76 -0.30 2.28 21.12
CA SER A 76 -0.10 2.33 22.57
C SER A 76 -1.03 1.39 23.35
N HIS A 77 -2.30 1.27 22.94
CA HIS A 77 -3.29 0.46 23.63
C HIS A 77 -3.41 -0.94 23.03
N ARG A 78 -3.58 -1.99 23.86
CA ARG A 78 -3.82 -3.36 23.37
C ARG A 78 -5.32 -3.62 23.28
N PHE A 79 -5.78 -4.13 22.15
CA PHE A 79 -7.20 -4.37 21.87
C PHE A 79 -7.52 -5.87 21.89
N THR A 80 -8.78 -6.22 22.15
CA THR A 80 -9.28 -7.59 22.06
C THR A 80 -9.54 -8.00 20.61
N ARG A 81 -9.54 -9.32 20.36
CA ARG A 81 -9.64 -9.91 19.01
C ARG A 81 -10.94 -9.51 18.27
N GLU A 82 -11.99 -9.16 19.01
CA GLU A 82 -13.27 -8.69 18.45
C GLU A 82 -13.14 -7.31 17.80
N SER A 83 -12.46 -6.37 18.46
CA SER A 83 -12.18 -5.04 17.91
C SER A 83 -11.14 -5.05 16.78
N HIS A 84 -10.24 -6.04 16.75
CA HIS A 84 -9.09 -6.08 15.84
C HIS A 84 -9.47 -5.82 14.37
N ALA A 85 -10.51 -6.46 13.84
CA ALA A 85 -10.91 -6.30 12.44
C ALA A 85 -11.22 -4.83 12.09
N LYS A 86 -12.08 -4.17 12.89
CA LYS A 86 -12.47 -2.77 12.68
C LYS A 86 -11.28 -1.81 12.80
N LEU A 87 -10.36 -2.07 13.73
CA LEU A 87 -9.17 -1.24 13.95
C LEU A 87 -8.10 -1.43 12.87
N GLN A 88 -7.97 -2.63 12.31
CA GLN A 88 -7.11 -2.92 11.17
C GLN A 88 -7.58 -2.19 9.91
N ASP A 89 -8.90 -2.18 9.67
CA ASP A 89 -9.49 -1.43 8.55
C ASP A 89 -9.25 0.08 8.73
N LEU A 90 -9.51 0.64 9.92
CA LEU A 90 -9.19 2.06 10.22
C LEU A 90 -7.71 2.40 10.02
N TRP A 91 -6.78 1.54 10.46
CA TRP A 91 -5.35 1.73 10.25
C TRP A 91 -4.99 1.77 8.76
N LEU A 92 -5.54 0.85 7.96
CA LEU A 92 -5.26 0.75 6.53
C LEU A 92 -5.88 1.90 5.75
N ASP A 93 -7.14 2.23 6.02
CA ASP A 93 -7.86 3.30 5.35
C ASP A 93 -7.30 4.68 5.70
N ALA A 94 -6.79 4.90 6.91
CA ALA A 94 -6.07 6.12 7.26
C ALA A 94 -4.83 6.32 6.37
N HIS A 95 -3.98 5.30 6.28
CA HIS A 95 -2.79 5.34 5.44
C HIS A 95 -3.12 5.43 3.93
N TYR A 96 -4.23 4.84 3.49
CA TYR A 96 -4.73 5.03 2.12
C TYR A 96 -5.18 6.47 1.88
N ARG A 97 -6.00 7.03 2.78
CA ARG A 97 -6.58 8.38 2.67
C ARG A 97 -5.52 9.47 2.72
N GLU A 98 -4.47 9.30 3.53
CA GLU A 98 -3.29 10.16 3.50
C GLU A 98 -2.53 10.09 2.18
N ALA A 99 -2.31 8.88 1.66
CA ALA A 99 -1.60 8.69 0.39
C ALA A 99 -2.43 9.16 -0.83
N GLU A 100 -3.76 9.07 -0.78
CA GLU A 100 -4.67 9.64 -1.79
C GLU A 100 -4.62 11.17 -1.76
N ARG A 101 -4.69 11.77 -0.56
CA ARG A 101 -4.55 13.22 -0.35
C ARG A 101 -3.22 13.76 -0.90
N LEU A 102 -2.10 13.07 -0.65
CA LEU A 102 -0.78 13.46 -1.19
C LEU A 102 -0.61 13.24 -2.70
N ARG A 103 -1.46 12.41 -3.32
CA ARG A 103 -1.39 12.06 -4.75
C ARG A 103 -2.41 12.78 -5.61
N GLY A 104 -3.49 13.31 -5.03
CA GLY A 104 -4.62 13.91 -5.75
C GLY A 104 -5.41 12.92 -6.63
N ARG A 105 -5.27 11.61 -6.41
CA ARG A 105 -5.92 10.56 -7.21
C ARG A 105 -6.12 9.26 -6.40
N PRO A 106 -7.12 8.43 -6.73
CA PRO A 106 -7.37 7.17 -6.04
C PRO A 106 -6.20 6.17 -6.17
N LEU A 107 -5.98 5.35 -5.14
CA LEU A 107 -4.89 4.39 -5.09
C LEU A 107 -5.20 3.10 -5.86
N GLY A 108 -4.37 2.82 -6.87
CA GLY A 108 -4.37 1.51 -7.54
C GLY A 108 -3.86 0.37 -6.64
N PRO A 109 -4.19 -0.91 -6.96
CA PRO A 109 -3.89 -2.07 -6.11
C PRO A 109 -2.40 -2.23 -5.73
N VAL A 110 -1.49 -1.87 -6.64
CA VAL A 110 -0.03 -1.92 -6.42
C VAL A 110 0.43 -0.91 -5.36
N GLU A 111 -0.18 0.28 -5.33
CA GLU A 111 0.16 1.31 -4.33
C GLU A 111 -0.46 0.94 -2.98
N LYS A 112 -1.71 0.43 -2.94
CA LYS A 112 -2.30 -0.15 -1.71
C LYS A 112 -1.47 -1.33 -1.15
N TYR A 113 -0.82 -2.14 -2.01
CA TYR A 113 0.15 -3.15 -1.57
C TYR A 113 1.44 -2.53 -1.00
N ARG A 114 1.99 -1.50 -1.64
CA ARG A 114 3.18 -0.77 -1.12
C ARG A 114 2.93 -0.14 0.23
N ILE A 115 1.75 0.46 0.43
CA ILE A 115 1.33 1.07 1.70
C ILE A 115 1.27 0.01 2.81
N ARG A 116 0.54 -1.10 2.60
CA ARG A 116 0.50 -2.24 3.54
C ARG A 116 1.87 -2.81 3.89
N LYS A 117 2.82 -2.75 2.96
CA LYS A 117 4.21 -3.19 3.20
C LYS A 117 5.07 -2.16 3.94
N LYS A 118 4.82 -0.87 3.73
CA LYS A 118 5.53 0.24 4.40
C LYS A 118 5.03 0.44 5.83
N PHE A 119 3.73 0.24 6.06
CA PHE A 119 3.04 0.46 7.33
C PHE A 119 2.31 -0.83 7.76
N PRO A 120 3.05 -1.84 8.26
CA PRO A 120 2.46 -3.07 8.74
C PRO A 120 1.56 -2.80 9.97
N LEU A 121 0.56 -3.67 10.17
CA LEU A 121 -0.32 -3.60 11.33
C LEU A 121 0.48 -3.70 12.65
N PRO A 122 0.24 -2.81 13.64
CA PRO A 122 0.94 -2.88 14.91
C PRO A 122 0.45 -4.06 15.77
N ARG A 123 1.34 -4.61 16.61
CA ARG A 123 1.10 -5.84 17.42
C ARG A 123 -0.03 -5.73 18.44
N THR A 124 -0.51 -4.53 18.67
CA THR A 124 -1.62 -4.11 19.54
C THR A 124 -3.01 -4.42 18.96
N ILE A 125 -3.13 -4.47 17.63
CA ILE A 125 -4.36 -4.80 16.88
C ILE A 125 -4.18 -6.02 15.95
N TRP A 126 -3.05 -6.72 16.10
CA TRP A 126 -2.68 -7.87 15.29
C TRP A 126 -1.76 -8.80 16.10
N ASP A 127 -2.27 -9.96 16.51
CA ASP A 127 -1.54 -10.90 17.38
C ASP A 127 -0.29 -11.53 16.74
N GLY A 128 0.02 -11.19 15.50
CA GLY A 128 1.12 -11.82 14.78
C GLY A 128 0.79 -13.23 14.33
N GLU A 129 -0.50 -13.59 14.28
CA GLU A 129 -1.04 -14.73 13.54
C GLU A 129 -0.82 -14.50 12.02
N GLN A 130 0.46 -14.49 11.65
CA GLN A 130 0.92 -14.80 10.31
C GLN A 130 0.05 -15.97 9.86
N LYS A 131 -0.61 -15.85 8.70
CA LYS A 131 -1.00 -17.05 7.95
C LYS A 131 0.28 -17.83 7.80
N THR A 132 0.46 -18.84 8.65
CA THR A 132 1.67 -19.64 8.75
C THR A 132 1.72 -20.37 7.44
N HIS A 133 2.45 -19.77 6.50
CA HIS A 133 2.54 -20.21 5.12
C HIS A 133 3.26 -21.54 5.19
N CYS A 134 2.46 -22.61 5.32
CA CYS A 134 2.76 -23.76 6.18
C CYS A 134 4.16 -24.25 5.86
N PHE A 135 5.00 -24.68 6.81
CA PHE A 135 6.45 -24.90 6.57
C PHE A 135 6.80 -25.49 5.19
N LYS A 136 6.01 -26.47 4.70
CA LYS A 136 5.99 -26.98 3.31
C LYS A 136 5.89 -25.89 2.21
N VAL A 137 4.90 -25.01 2.23
CA VAL A 137 4.69 -23.91 1.26
C VAL A 137 5.79 -22.84 1.34
N ARG A 138 6.29 -22.51 2.54
CA ARG A 138 7.48 -21.65 2.67
C ARG A 138 8.71 -22.30 2.05
N HIS A 139 9.00 -23.55 2.44
CA HIS A 139 10.14 -24.32 1.93
C HIS A 139 10.04 -24.53 0.42
N GLN A 140 8.85 -24.76 -0.14
CA GLN A 140 8.64 -24.87 -1.58
C GLN A 140 8.92 -23.54 -2.28
N ALA A 141 8.43 -22.42 -1.73
CA ALA A 141 8.72 -21.10 -2.26
C ALA A 141 10.21 -20.69 -2.10
N GLU A 142 10.95 -21.30 -1.18
CA GLU A 142 12.41 -21.19 -1.07
C GLU A 142 13.12 -22.05 -2.13
N ARG A 143 12.74 -23.33 -2.31
CA ARG A 143 13.24 -24.22 -3.40
C ARG A 143 13.05 -23.57 -4.78
N THR A 144 11.84 -23.12 -5.09
CA THR A 144 11.51 -22.42 -6.35
C THR A 144 12.38 -21.18 -6.55
N ARG A 145 12.66 -20.40 -5.50
CA ARG A 145 13.54 -19.22 -5.59
C ARG A 145 15.01 -19.61 -5.81
N SER A 146 15.49 -20.70 -5.21
CA SER A 146 16.87 -21.17 -5.39
C SER A 146 17.10 -21.65 -6.83
N LEU A 147 16.20 -22.50 -7.36
CA LEU A 147 16.28 -23.02 -8.74
C LEU A 147 16.28 -21.88 -9.77
N LEU A 148 15.41 -20.87 -9.61
CA LEU A 148 15.40 -19.69 -10.49
C LEU A 148 16.67 -18.84 -10.40
N ARG A 149 17.33 -18.78 -9.23
CA ARG A 149 18.61 -18.07 -9.05
C ARG A 149 19.77 -18.81 -9.71
N GLU A 150 19.82 -20.12 -9.56
CA GLU A 150 20.84 -20.97 -10.19
C GLU A 150 20.79 -20.85 -11.71
N TRP A 151 19.60 -21.04 -12.30
CA TRP A 151 19.40 -20.85 -13.75
C TRP A 151 19.70 -19.44 -14.24
N TYR A 152 19.47 -18.42 -13.41
CA TYR A 152 19.79 -17.03 -13.75
C TYR A 152 21.30 -16.77 -13.87
N LEU A 153 22.14 -17.49 -13.12
CA LEU A 153 23.59 -17.38 -13.24
C LEU A 153 24.10 -18.01 -14.54
N GLN A 154 23.41 -19.03 -15.06
CA GLN A 154 23.74 -19.70 -16.33
C GLN A 154 23.21 -18.95 -17.56
N ASP A 155 21.94 -18.51 -17.51
CA ASP A 155 21.25 -17.85 -18.62
C ASP A 155 20.29 -16.77 -18.09
N PRO A 156 20.71 -15.49 -18.04
CA PRO A 156 19.84 -14.38 -17.65
C PRO A 156 18.68 -14.10 -18.62
N TYR A 157 18.66 -14.70 -19.82
CA TYR A 157 17.72 -14.43 -20.92
C TYR A 157 17.09 -15.71 -21.51
N PRO A 158 16.42 -16.55 -20.69
CA PRO A 158 15.94 -17.85 -21.15
C PRO A 158 14.93 -17.74 -22.30
N ASN A 159 15.14 -18.58 -23.31
CA ASN A 159 14.25 -18.71 -24.46
C ASN A 159 12.85 -19.26 -24.07
N PRO A 160 11.83 -19.17 -24.93
CA PRO A 160 10.46 -19.60 -24.59
C PRO A 160 10.33 -21.07 -24.15
N SER A 161 11.17 -21.97 -24.69
CA SER A 161 11.18 -23.39 -24.31
C SER A 161 11.76 -23.57 -22.90
N ARG A 162 12.92 -22.95 -22.61
CA ARG A 162 13.53 -22.92 -21.27
C ARG A 162 12.58 -22.33 -20.22
N LYS A 163 11.83 -21.27 -20.56
CA LYS A 163 10.79 -20.71 -19.67
C LYS A 163 9.66 -21.69 -19.36
N ARG A 164 9.22 -22.50 -20.34
CA ARG A 164 8.21 -23.55 -20.14
C ARG A 164 8.75 -24.68 -19.25
N HIS A 165 10.00 -25.10 -19.45
CA HIS A 165 10.65 -26.09 -18.59
C HIS A 165 10.80 -25.58 -17.14
N LEU A 166 11.26 -24.35 -16.96
CA LEU A 166 11.35 -23.72 -15.64
C LEU A 166 9.98 -23.56 -14.95
N ALA A 167 8.93 -23.24 -15.71
CA ALA A 167 7.56 -23.19 -15.21
C ALA A 167 7.11 -24.54 -14.64
N GLN A 168 7.30 -25.62 -15.41
CA GLN A 168 7.04 -27.00 -14.98
C GLN A 168 7.84 -27.38 -13.73
N ALA A 169 9.16 -27.15 -13.73
CA ALA A 169 10.05 -27.49 -12.62
C ALA A 169 9.80 -26.69 -11.32
N THR A 170 9.17 -25.52 -11.41
CA THR A 170 8.94 -24.64 -10.25
C THR A 170 7.49 -24.58 -9.76
N GLY A 171 6.54 -25.17 -10.49
CA GLY A 171 5.10 -25.04 -10.24
C GLY A 171 4.57 -23.62 -10.50
N LEU A 172 5.25 -22.84 -11.35
CA LEU A 172 4.86 -21.48 -11.73
C LEU A 172 4.34 -21.43 -13.17
N THR A 173 3.65 -20.36 -13.55
CA THR A 173 3.30 -20.13 -14.96
C THR A 173 4.51 -19.59 -15.75
N PRO A 174 4.61 -19.84 -17.07
CA PRO A 174 5.68 -19.27 -17.91
C PRO A 174 5.77 -17.74 -17.82
N THR A 175 4.63 -17.07 -17.63
CA THR A 175 4.54 -15.61 -17.42
C THR A 175 5.14 -15.19 -16.07
N GLN A 176 4.88 -15.93 -14.98
CA GLN A 176 5.49 -15.67 -13.67
C GLN A 176 7.02 -15.83 -13.73
N VAL A 177 7.52 -16.89 -14.39
CA VAL A 177 8.96 -17.08 -14.63
C VAL A 177 9.53 -15.93 -15.46
N GLY A 178 8.90 -15.57 -16.58
CA GLY A 178 9.33 -14.44 -17.41
C GLY A 178 9.42 -13.11 -16.65
N ASN A 179 8.43 -12.82 -15.81
CA ASN A 179 8.40 -11.65 -14.94
C ASN A 179 9.48 -11.69 -13.86
N TRP A 180 9.77 -12.86 -13.27
CA TRP A 180 10.84 -13.02 -12.29
C TRP A 180 12.20 -12.66 -12.90
N PHE A 181 12.52 -13.20 -14.08
CA PHE A 181 13.78 -12.90 -14.80
C PHE A 181 13.87 -11.41 -15.20
N LYS A 182 12.77 -10.82 -15.71
CA LYS A 182 12.71 -9.37 -16.01
C LYS A 182 13.01 -8.52 -14.78
N ASN A 183 12.35 -8.81 -13.66
CA ASN A 183 12.50 -8.05 -12.40
C ASN A 183 13.89 -8.26 -11.77
N ARG A 184 14.50 -9.44 -11.93
CA ARG A 184 15.88 -9.70 -11.48
C ARG A 184 16.88 -8.84 -12.26
N ARG A 185 16.83 -8.83 -13.60
CA ARG A 185 17.70 -7.97 -14.42
C ARG A 185 17.52 -6.48 -14.14
N GLN A 186 16.30 -6.03 -13.83
CA GLN A 186 16.04 -4.65 -13.42
C GLN A 186 16.72 -4.29 -12.09
N ARG A 187 16.61 -5.16 -11.07
CA ARG A 187 17.28 -4.99 -9.78
C ARG A 187 18.80 -4.96 -9.91
N ASP A 188 19.36 -5.81 -10.74
CA ASP A 188 20.81 -5.92 -10.91
C ASP A 188 21.37 -4.65 -11.59
N ARG A 189 20.71 -4.14 -12.64
CA ARG A 189 21.07 -2.83 -13.23
C ARG A 189 20.98 -1.68 -12.22
N ALA A 190 19.94 -1.65 -11.39
CA ALA A 190 19.80 -0.62 -10.35
C ALA A 190 20.91 -0.71 -9.28
N ALA A 191 21.33 -1.93 -8.91
CA ALA A 191 22.45 -2.14 -8.01
C ALA A 191 23.79 -1.72 -8.63
N SER A 192 24.05 -2.04 -9.90
CA SER A 192 25.25 -1.58 -10.61
C SER A 192 25.31 -0.06 -10.73
N ALA A 193 24.18 0.60 -11.03
CA ALA A 193 24.10 2.07 -11.07
C ALA A 193 24.40 2.70 -9.70
N LYS A 194 23.85 2.14 -8.60
CA LYS A 194 24.13 2.63 -7.25
C LYS A 194 25.61 2.47 -6.85
N ASN A 195 26.25 1.33 -7.18
CA ASN A 195 27.66 1.13 -6.86
C ASN A 195 28.57 2.12 -7.61
N ARG A 196 28.28 2.44 -8.88
CA ARG A 196 29.03 3.47 -9.62
C ARG A 196 28.97 4.85 -8.96
N LEU A 197 27.81 5.23 -8.40
CA LEU A 197 27.63 6.50 -7.68
C LEU A 197 28.27 6.53 -6.28
N GLN A 198 28.71 5.39 -5.74
CA GLN A 198 29.31 5.29 -4.40
C GLN A 198 30.83 5.09 -4.44
N HIS A 199 31.40 4.76 -5.61
CA HIS A 199 32.81 4.42 -5.76
C HIS A 199 33.62 5.49 -6.52
N ASP A 200 33.08 6.70 -6.63
CA ASP A 200 33.75 7.86 -7.21
C ASP A 200 33.80 9.01 -6.19
N PRO A 201 34.90 9.14 -5.42
CA PRO A 201 35.17 10.29 -4.57
C PRO A 201 35.90 11.43 -5.32
N THR A 202 36.21 11.28 -6.61
CA THR A 202 37.22 12.12 -7.26
C THR A 202 36.96 12.33 -8.76
N HIS A 203 35.99 13.19 -9.11
CA HIS A 203 36.27 14.32 -9.99
C HIS A 203 35.17 15.40 -9.95
N LEU A 204 35.40 16.44 -9.14
CA LEU A 204 34.85 17.76 -9.44
C LEU A 204 35.66 18.39 -10.59
N PRO A 205 35.04 19.21 -11.46
CA PRO A 205 35.77 20.01 -12.43
C PRO A 205 36.42 21.19 -11.71
N SER A 206 37.75 21.20 -11.64
CA SER A 206 38.51 22.32 -11.09
C SER A 206 39.57 22.74 -12.10
N GLY A 207 39.54 24.01 -12.50
CA GLY A 207 40.43 24.55 -13.52
C GLY A 207 41.86 24.74 -13.01
N CYS A 208 42.81 24.72 -13.93
CA CYS A 208 44.18 25.17 -13.70
C CYS A 208 44.66 26.00 -14.91
N SER A 209 45.20 27.18 -14.61
CA SER A 209 45.84 28.18 -15.49
C SER A 209 46.71 29.07 -14.59
N PRO A 210 47.66 29.90 -15.11
CA PRO A 210 48.19 30.01 -16.49
C PRO A 210 49.48 29.16 -16.64
N GLU A 211 50.44 29.30 -17.56
CA GLU A 211 50.82 30.23 -18.66
C GLU A 211 51.21 29.40 -19.93
N GLY A 212 51.50 29.93 -21.12
CA GLY A 212 51.48 31.29 -21.68
C GLY A 212 52.33 31.32 -22.97
N SER A 213 51.75 31.66 -24.13
CA SER A 213 52.48 31.85 -25.39
C SER A 213 51.62 32.62 -26.41
N VAL A 214 52.29 33.49 -27.18
CA VAL A 214 51.70 34.62 -27.91
C VAL A 214 51.23 34.22 -29.31
N GLN A 215 49.99 34.58 -29.69
CA GLN A 215 49.73 35.32 -30.93
C GLN A 215 48.30 35.90 -31.01
N GLU A 216 48.22 37.17 -31.43
CA GLU A 216 46.97 37.89 -31.66
C GLU A 216 46.26 37.42 -32.94
N HIS A 217 44.94 37.62 -33.02
CA HIS A 217 44.30 38.39 -34.11
C HIS A 217 42.85 38.75 -33.70
N HIS A 218 42.37 39.91 -34.17
CA HIS A 218 41.11 40.55 -33.74
C HIS A 218 39.83 39.90 -34.30
N ALA A 219 38.71 39.94 -33.55
CA ALA A 219 37.45 40.63 -33.95
C ALA A 219 36.16 40.24 -33.15
N HIS A 220 35.62 41.22 -32.43
CA HIS A 220 34.19 41.58 -32.24
C HIS A 220 33.07 40.58 -31.79
N HIS A 221 32.47 40.95 -30.64
CA HIS A 221 31.08 40.80 -30.13
C HIS A 221 29.93 41.01 -31.17
N PRO A 222 28.60 40.83 -30.85
CA PRO A 222 27.94 40.19 -29.68
C PRO A 222 26.71 39.27 -29.94
N ARG A 223 26.42 38.40 -28.95
CA ARG A 223 25.11 38.09 -28.29
C ARG A 223 23.79 38.65 -28.87
N LEU A 224 22.76 37.78 -29.00
CA LEU A 224 21.32 38.14 -28.88
C LEU A 224 20.45 37.07 -28.19
N LEU A 225 19.27 37.49 -27.71
CA LEU A 225 18.25 36.74 -26.96
C LEU A 225 16.96 36.58 -27.79
N ALA A 226 16.22 35.46 -27.62
CA ALA A 226 14.76 35.31 -27.81
C ALA A 226 14.40 33.82 -27.56
N ALA A 227 13.49 33.43 -26.65
CA ALA A 227 12.04 33.69 -26.53
C ALA A 227 11.17 32.66 -27.29
N SER A 228 10.27 32.01 -26.55
CA SER A 228 9.22 31.10 -27.09
C SER A 228 8.18 31.85 -27.91
N PRO A 229 7.37 31.15 -28.73
CA PRO A 229 5.94 31.09 -28.39
C PRO A 229 5.25 29.74 -28.68
N CYS A 230 3.93 29.71 -28.48
CA CYS A 230 3.08 28.53 -28.28
C CYS A 230 2.52 27.85 -29.54
N HIS A 231 1.95 26.65 -29.32
CA HIS A 231 0.87 25.98 -30.09
C HIS A 231 -0.32 26.92 -30.44
N PRO A 232 -1.25 26.58 -31.39
CA PRO A 232 -1.72 25.22 -31.75
C PRO A 232 -2.09 24.96 -33.24
N GLY A 233 -2.57 23.74 -33.56
CA GLY A 233 -3.17 23.43 -34.87
C GLY A 233 -3.38 21.93 -35.18
N SER A 234 -4.51 21.37 -34.77
CA SER A 234 -5.20 20.23 -35.44
C SER A 234 -6.31 20.83 -36.33
N PRO A 235 -6.88 20.17 -37.38
CA PRO A 235 -7.16 18.72 -37.45
C PRO A 235 -6.94 18.06 -38.83
N GLU A 236 -7.22 16.75 -38.93
CA GLU A 236 -8.15 16.20 -39.95
C GLU A 236 -8.66 14.82 -39.50
N ALA A 237 -9.82 14.42 -40.01
CA ALA A 237 -10.53 13.18 -39.66
C ALA A 237 -10.49 12.19 -40.83
N SER A 238 -10.68 10.89 -40.53
CA SER A 238 -11.12 9.93 -41.55
C SER A 238 -11.84 8.75 -40.88
N ASP A 239 -13.11 8.60 -41.21
CA ASP A 239 -13.99 7.52 -40.74
C ASP A 239 -13.76 6.21 -41.49
N CYS A 240 -14.06 5.09 -40.84
CA CYS A 240 -14.47 3.88 -41.55
C CYS A 240 -15.43 3.03 -40.69
N SER A 241 -16.72 3.10 -41.03
CA SER A 241 -17.72 2.06 -40.70
C SER A 241 -17.74 1.05 -41.87
N THR A 242 -18.18 -0.21 -41.77
CA THR A 242 -19.36 -0.77 -41.08
C THR A 242 -19.23 -2.31 -41.09
N GLY A 243 -19.89 -3.04 -40.17
CA GLY A 243 -19.98 -4.50 -40.25
C GLY A 243 -20.95 -5.09 -39.22
N THR A 244 -22.19 -5.37 -39.64
CA THR A 244 -23.33 -5.75 -38.76
C THR A 244 -23.78 -7.20 -39.01
N TYR A 245 -24.61 -7.73 -38.10
CA TYR A 245 -25.47 -8.94 -38.16
C TYR A 245 -24.91 -10.25 -37.53
N PRO A 246 -25.79 -11.17 -37.03
CA PRO A 246 -26.91 -10.87 -36.14
C PRO A 246 -27.08 -11.88 -34.96
N ARG A 247 -28.11 -11.61 -34.15
CA ARG A 247 -28.59 -12.35 -32.95
C ARG A 247 -29.32 -13.66 -33.30
N GLY A 248 -29.15 -14.70 -32.47
CA GLY A 248 -29.95 -15.95 -32.47
C GLY A 248 -30.52 -16.28 -31.08
N THR A 249 -31.57 -17.10 -30.99
CA THR A 249 -32.48 -17.20 -29.82
C THR A 249 -32.79 -18.62 -29.34
N GLY A 250 -32.62 -18.88 -28.02
CA GLY A 250 -33.28 -19.96 -27.23
C GLY A 250 -32.85 -21.41 -27.50
N PRO A 251 -33.32 -22.41 -26.71
CA PRO A 251 -34.26 -22.35 -25.57
C PRO A 251 -33.71 -22.97 -24.25
N SER A 252 -34.59 -23.40 -23.33
CA SER A 252 -34.41 -23.54 -21.87
C SER A 252 -34.21 -24.97 -21.31
N THR A 253 -33.51 -25.08 -20.14
CA THR A 253 -33.75 -26.00 -18.98
C THR A 253 -33.68 -27.53 -19.17
N PRO A 254 -33.56 -28.39 -18.09
CA PRO A 254 -33.69 -28.11 -16.65
C PRO A 254 -32.58 -28.66 -15.71
N ASP A 255 -32.78 -28.43 -14.41
CA ASP A 255 -32.09 -29.03 -13.25
C ASP A 255 -31.94 -30.56 -13.28
N ILE A 256 -30.85 -31.04 -12.66
CA ILE A 256 -30.79 -32.37 -12.03
C ILE A 256 -30.25 -32.21 -10.61
N SER A 257 -31.17 -32.27 -9.65
CA SER A 257 -30.86 -32.57 -8.25
C SER A 257 -30.66 -34.07 -8.11
N VAL A 258 -29.50 -34.51 -7.60
CA VAL A 258 -29.29 -35.87 -7.11
C VAL A 258 -28.88 -35.80 -5.65
N SER A 259 -29.86 -36.03 -4.78
CA SER A 259 -29.64 -36.35 -3.38
C SER A 259 -29.59 -37.88 -3.28
N SER A 260 -28.49 -38.42 -2.75
CA SER A 260 -28.44 -39.81 -2.30
C SER A 260 -27.51 -39.90 -1.11
N ASP A 261 -28.19 -39.94 0.03
CA ASP A 261 -27.72 -40.41 1.31
C ASP A 261 -27.02 -41.78 1.19
N SER A 262 -25.98 -42.00 1.98
CA SER A 262 -25.40 -43.32 2.28
C SER A 262 -24.42 -43.18 3.44
N GLU A 263 -24.95 -43.33 4.65
CA GLU A 263 -24.17 -43.63 5.84
C GLU A 263 -23.30 -44.89 5.63
N PHE A 264 -22.07 -44.86 6.14
CA PHE A 264 -21.40 -46.09 6.56
C PHE A 264 -20.37 -45.79 7.66
N GLU A 265 -20.61 -46.33 8.86
CA GLU A 265 -19.66 -46.37 9.97
C GLU A 265 -18.56 -47.41 9.73
N SER A 266 -17.30 -47.04 9.98
CA SER A 266 -16.27 -47.82 10.72
C SER A 266 -14.95 -47.05 10.79
#